data_AF-A0A535QB47-F1
#
_entry.id   AF-A0A535QB47-F1
#
_cell.length_a   1.000
_cell.length_b   1.000
_cell.length_c   1.000
_cell.angle_alpha   90.00
_cell.angle_beta   90.00
_cell.angle_gamma   90.00
#
_symmetry.space_group_name_H-M   'P 1'
#
loop_
_entity.id
_entity.type
_entity.pdbx_description
1 polymer ?
#
loop_
_entity_poly.entity_id
_entity_poly.type
_entity_poly.pdbx_seq_one_letter_code
_entity_poly.pdbx_strand_id
1 'polypeptide(L)' 'REVLERSAAALAEKYEGGQIPLPPFWGGYRVIPQTIEFWLHRENRLHDRILYRRMSDGGWRIERLAP' A
#
# COMPACT_ATOMS: atom_id res chain seq x y z
N ARG A 1 8.53 -14.05 22.84
CA ARG A 1 8.73 -12.59 23.11
C ARG A 1 10.17 -12.30 23.48
N GLU A 2 10.74 -13.00 24.46
CA GLU A 2 12.14 -12.83 24.92
C GLU A 2 13.22 -12.86 23.81
N VAL A 3 13.06 -13.67 22.77
CA VAL A 3 14.02 -13.73 21.64
C VAL A 3 14.08 -12.40 20.87
N LEU A 4 12.92 -11.77 20.66
CA LEU A 4 12.85 -10.47 19.98
C LEU A 4 13.42 -9.35 20.86
N GLU A 5 13.12 -9.38 22.17
CA GLU A 5 13.63 -8.39 23.13
C GLU A 5 15.15 -8.46 23.26
N ARG A 6 15.73 -9.67 23.33
CA ARG A 6 17.19 -9.87 23.29
C ARG A 6 17.81 -9.37 21.99
N SER A 7 17.18 -9.64 20.84
CA SER A 7 17.68 -9.19 19.54
C SER A 7 17.63 -7.67 19.40
N ALA A 8 16.58 -7.03 19.92
CA ALA A 8 16.45 -5.57 19.93
C ALA A 8 17.50 -4.92 20.84
N ALA A 9 17.72 -5.44 22.05
CA ALA A 9 18.74 -4.95 22.96
C ALA A 9 20.15 -5.04 22.36
N ALA A 10 20.49 -6.18 21.74
CA ALA A 10 21.78 -6.36 21.06
C ALA A 10 21.99 -5.39 19.88
N LEU A 11 20.94 -5.07 19.12
CA LEU A 11 21.01 -4.06 18.06
C LEU A 11 21.14 -2.64 18.61
N ALA A 12 20.47 -2.32 19.72
CA ALA A 12 20.57 -1.01 20.38
C ALA A 12 22.00 -0.74 20.88
N GLU A 13 22.62 -1.73 21.53
CA GLU A 13 24.02 -1.65 21.96
C GLU A 13 24.97 -1.53 20.76
N LYS A 14 24.80 -2.37 19.73
CA LYS A 14 25.65 -2.37 18.53
C LYS A 14 25.71 -1.01 17.82
N TYR A 15 24.62 -0.25 17.84
CA TYR A 15 24.50 1.04 17.14
C TYR A 15 24.48 2.25 18.09
N GLU A 16 24.84 2.07 19.37
CA GLU A 16 24.89 3.16 20.34
C GLU A 16 25.87 4.26 19.89
N GLY A 17 25.41 5.51 19.87
CA GLY A 17 26.21 6.67 19.46
C GLY A 17 26.57 6.72 17.96
N GLY A 18 26.07 5.79 17.14
CA GLY A 18 26.34 5.68 15.71
C GLY A 18 25.12 5.90 14.81
N GLN A 19 25.33 5.89 13.49
CA GLN A 19 24.24 5.85 12.52
C GLN A 19 23.75 4.40 12.32
N ILE A 20 22.43 4.22 12.31
CA ILE A 20 21.80 2.96 11.93
C ILE A 20 21.73 2.91 10.39
N PRO A 21 22.45 1.99 9.73
CA PRO A 21 22.41 1.88 8.28
C PRO A 21 21.04 1.36 7.83
N LEU A 22 20.60 1.81 6.66
CA LEU A 22 19.42 1.25 6.03
C LEU A 22 19.71 -0.20 5.60
N PRO A 23 18.93 -1.20 6.05
CA PRO A 23 19.14 -2.58 5.62
C PRO A 23 18.94 -2.73 4.10
N PRO A 24 19.75 -3.54 3.40
CA PRO A 24 19.68 -3.68 1.94
C PRO A 24 18.36 -4.28 1.44
N PHE A 25 17.61 -4.96 2.32
CA PHE A 25 16.29 -5.53 2.03
C PHE A 25 15.14 -4.58 2.39
N TRP A 26 15.41 -3.43 3.02
CA TRP A 26 14.39 -2.49 3.45
C TRP A 26 14.21 -1.38 2.41
N GLY A 27 12.96 -1.14 2.03
CA GLY A 27 12.62 -0.18 0.99
C GLY A 27 11.11 -0.06 0.82
N GLY A 28 10.70 0.44 -0.34
CA GLY A 28 9.28 0.63 -0.67
C GLY A 28 8.86 -0.13 -1.91
N TYR A 29 7.55 -0.38 -2.02
CA TYR A 29 6.92 -0.91 -3.22
C TYR A 29 5.99 0.14 -3.82
N ARG A 30 5.89 0.15 -5.15
CA ARG A 30 4.93 0.98 -5.90
C ARG A 30 3.91 0.10 -6.59
N VAL A 31 2.64 0.29 -6.25
CA VAL A 31 1.52 -0.30 -7.00
C VAL A 31 1.23 0.60 -8.20
N ILE A 32 1.35 0.06 -9.41
CA ILE A 32 0.92 0.73 -10.65
C ILE A 32 -0.49 0.22 -10.95
N PRO A 33 -1.55 1.02 -10.74
CA PRO A 33 -2.91 0.53 -10.86
C PRO A 33 -3.25 0.22 -12.31
N GLN A 34 -3.75 -0.99 -12.54
CA GLN A 34 -4.45 -1.37 -13.77
C GLN A 34 -5.93 -0.99 -13.68
N THR A 35 -6.47 -1.01 -12.45
CA THR A 35 -7.85 -0.62 -12.17
C THR A 35 -7.92 0.19 -10.88
N ILE A 36 -8.90 1.09 -10.82
CA ILE A 36 -9.26 1.85 -9.61
C ILE A 36 -10.78 1.91 -9.56
N GLU A 37 -11.38 1.44 -8.47
CA GLU A 37 -12.83 1.53 -8.25
C GLU A 37 -13.14 2.55 -7.15
N PHE A 38 -14.00 3.51 -7.47
CA PHE A 38 -14.61 4.39 -6.48
C PHE A 38 -16.00 3.84 -6.16
N TRP A 39 -16.17 3.43 -4.92
CA TRP A 39 -17.44 2.92 -4.39
C TRP A 39 -18.02 3.97 -3.44
N LEU A 40 -19.19 4.50 -3.76
CA LEU A 40 -19.86 5.53 -2.98
C LEU A 40 -21.16 5.00 -2.38
N HIS A 41 -21.28 5.14 -1.06
CA HIS A 41 -22.46 4.74 -0.32
C HIS A 41 -23.70 5.53 -0.74
N ARG A 42 -24.86 4.84 -0.78
CA ARG A 42 -26.20 5.42 -0.95
C ARG A 42 -27.18 4.67 -0.05
N GLU A 43 -28.07 5.40 0.62
CA GLU A 43 -28.98 4.84 1.64
C GLU A 43 -29.94 3.79 1.08
N ASN A 44 -30.37 3.97 -0.17
CA ASN A 44 -31.26 3.05 -0.88
C ASN A 44 -30.56 1.77 -1.39
N ARG A 45 -29.30 1.52 -0.99
CA ARG A 45 -28.45 0.39 -1.40
C ARG A 45 -28.08 0.38 -2.89
N LEU A 46 -28.43 1.41 -3.65
CA LEU A 46 -28.03 1.57 -5.04
C LEU A 46 -26.74 2.39 -5.12
N HIS A 47 -25.66 1.82 -4.58
CA HIS A 47 -24.32 2.42 -4.55
C HIS A 47 -23.81 2.86 -5.93
N ASP A 48 -23.11 3.99 -5.97
CA ASP A 48 -22.42 4.38 -7.19
C ASP A 48 -21.07 3.69 -7.24
N ARG A 49 -20.83 2.93 -8.32
CA ARG A 49 -19.58 2.22 -8.55
C ARG A 49 -18.97 2.70 -9.86
N ILE A 50 -17.89 3.48 -9.75
CA ILE A 50 -17.18 4.03 -10.90
C ILE A 50 -15.82 3.34 -11.02
N LEU A 51 -15.64 2.55 -12.09
CA LEU A 51 -14.43 1.81 -12.37
C LEU A 51 -13.60 2.53 -13.43
N TYR A 52 -12.36 2.84 -13.09
CA TYR A 52 -11.32 3.27 -14.02
C TYR A 52 -10.50 2.04 -14.42
N ARG A 53 -10.36 1.78 -15.72
CA ARG A 53 -9.47 0.76 -16.29
C ARG A 53 -8.40 1.41 -17.15
N ARG A 54 -7.13 1.08 -16.89
CA ARG A 54 -6.01 1.58 -17.68
C ARG A 54 -6.06 0.97 -19.08
N MET A 55 -5.92 1.81 -20.09
CA MET A 55 -5.91 1.44 -21.49
C MET A 55 -4.47 1.28 -22.00
N SER A 56 -4.28 0.58 -23.12
CA SER A 56 -2.98 0.36 -23.74
C SER A 56 -2.32 1.64 -24.25
N ASP A 57 -3.11 2.67 -24.58
CA ASP A 57 -2.66 4.00 -25.00
C ASP A 57 -2.20 4.90 -23.82
N GLY A 58 -2.26 4.38 -22.59
CA GLY A 58 -1.91 5.11 -21.37
C GLY A 58 -3.06 5.95 -20.79
N GLY A 59 -4.21 6.01 -21.46
CA GLY A 59 -5.44 6.63 -20.98
C GLY A 59 -6.22 5.75 -20.00
N TRP A 60 -7.38 6.26 -19.59
CA TRP A 60 -8.31 5.56 -18.70
C TRP A 60 -9.69 5.44 -19.36
N ARG A 61 -10.25 4.23 -19.35
CA ARG A 61 -11.66 4.00 -19.63
C ARG A 61 -12.43 4.05 -18.31
N ILE A 62 -13.55 4.77 -18.31
CA ILE A 62 -14.41 4.92 -17.14
C ILE A 62 -15.73 4.20 -17.40
N GLU A 63 -16.13 3.32 -16.48
CA GLU A 63 -17.35 2.54 -16.55
C GLU A 63 -18.13 2.67 -15.25
N ARG A 64 -19.46 2.70 -15.34
CA ARG A 64 -20.35 2.59 -14.17
C ARG A 64 -20.79 1.14 -14.02
N LEU A 65 -20.59 0.57 -12.84
CA LEU A 65 -21.01 -0.79 -12.52
C LEU A 65 -22.35 -0.79 -11.79
N ALA A 66 -23.05 -1.92 -11.83
CA ALA A 66 -24.23 -2.13 -11.01
C ALA A 66 -23.84 -2.18 -9.52
N PRO A 67 -24.65 -1.56 -8.63
CA PRO A 67 -24.44 -1.58 -7.18
C PRO A 67 -24.41 -2.98 -6.58
#